data_AF-A0A1I8AK00-F1
#
_entry.id   AF-A0A1I8AK00-F1
#
_cell.length_a   1.000
_cell.length_b   1.000
_cell.length_c   1.000
_cell.angle_alpha   90.00
_cell.angle_beta   90.00
_cell.angle_gamma   90.00
#
_symmetry.space_group_name_H-M   'P 1'
#
loop_
_entity.id
_entity.type
_entity.pdbx_description
1 polymer ?
#
loop_
_entity_poly.entity_id
_entity_poly.type
_entity_poly.pdbx_seq_one_letter_code
_entity_poly.pdbx_strand_id
1 'polypeptide(L)'
;MAAVPAILLLALAGCAFGAEVAAKSSLPMVAFYCGYRNQFVNDAGLWTTDNSSYSRCAVLEEDIMKYCQKVYPYGHVTSAVKYQQVVAIGDWRNITTEKVLPAKRLITPYRCLSNDHDGEEVLVPKGCKAFVVSKEICRDDAHWLQNAQANCQKIHGAFYSHQTTNPCSNGNFKGASHVCCPKDAKGLRDEKSDESSTTPRPISQDTEANAASNVVWDFVSEYWKFMVLVLAIVLGIAIGYLALRCERRDGFEQVSKEQGDSKEDLVFEYRNTAYSSSEDKQMKPTCASQV
;
A
#
# COMPACT_ATOMS: atom_id res chain seq x y z
N MET A 1 15.41 -31.89 37.96
CA MET A 1 16.29 -31.08 37.07
C MET A 1 15.62 -30.97 35.70
N ALA A 2 14.75 -29.98 35.50
CA ALA A 2 14.10 -29.73 34.21
C ALA A 2 13.63 -28.26 34.16
N ALA A 3 14.58 -27.33 34.26
CA ALA A 3 14.34 -25.90 34.14
C ALA A 3 15.32 -25.34 33.10
N VAL A 4 15.21 -25.76 31.84
CA VAL A 4 16.10 -25.26 30.77
C VAL A 4 15.42 -24.98 29.40
N PRO A 5 14.23 -25.46 28.98
CA PRO A 5 13.80 -25.18 27.60
C PRO A 5 12.99 -23.88 27.42
N ALA A 6 12.62 -23.16 28.49
CA ALA A 6 11.71 -22.01 28.37
C ALA A 6 12.38 -20.65 28.07
N ILE A 7 13.71 -20.54 28.21
CA ILE A 7 14.42 -19.26 28.04
C ILE A 7 14.94 -19.06 26.60
N LEU A 8 14.98 -20.12 25.79
CA LEU A 8 15.49 -20.02 24.40
C LEU A 8 14.44 -19.54 23.39
N LEU A 9 13.16 -19.48 23.75
CA LEU A 9 12.10 -19.01 22.83
C LEU A 9 11.77 -17.51 22.96
N LEU A 10 12.32 -16.80 23.96
CA LEU A 10 12.10 -15.36 24.15
C LEU A 10 13.09 -14.46 23.38
N ALA A 11 14.04 -15.04 22.62
CA ALA A 11 15.04 -14.28 21.85
C ALA A 11 14.66 -13.99 20.39
N LEU A 12 13.49 -14.42 19.91
CA LEU A 12 13.04 -14.16 18.52
C LEU A 12 11.97 -13.07 18.39
N ALA A 13 11.61 -12.39 19.48
CA ALA A 13 10.59 -11.32 19.46
C ALA A 13 11.19 -9.91 19.58
N GLY A 14 12.41 -9.69 19.08
CA GLY A 14 13.19 -8.48 19.37
C GLY A 14 13.90 -7.85 18.19
N CYS A 15 13.26 -7.74 17.02
CA CYS A 15 13.66 -6.78 15.98
C CYS A 15 12.46 -6.44 15.07
N ALA A 16 11.38 -5.94 15.66
CA ALA A 16 10.53 -5.00 14.93
C ALA A 16 11.08 -3.59 15.20
N PHE A 17 12.30 -3.31 14.73
CA PHE A 17 12.61 -1.93 14.40
C PHE A 17 11.55 -1.56 13.37
N GLY A 18 10.74 -0.55 13.69
CA GLY A 18 9.97 0.15 12.68
C GLY A 18 10.94 0.61 11.62
N ALA A 19 11.13 -0.21 10.59
CA ALA A 19 11.58 0.26 9.31
C ALA A 19 10.43 1.14 8.85
N GLU A 20 10.50 2.40 9.26
CA GLU A 20 9.75 3.45 8.62
C GLU A 20 10.07 3.26 7.14
N VAL A 21 9.07 2.82 6.38
CA VAL A 21 9.21 2.71 4.94
C VAL A 21 9.31 4.14 4.46
N ALA A 22 10.52 4.69 4.53
CA ALA A 22 10.92 5.86 3.77
C ALA A 22 10.46 5.53 2.36
N ALA A 23 9.55 6.35 1.83
CA ALA A 23 8.85 6.11 0.59
C ALA A 23 9.89 5.75 -0.48
N LYS A 24 10.11 4.44 -0.68
CA LYS A 24 11.22 3.95 -1.47
C LYS A 24 10.79 4.13 -2.90
N SER A 25 11.35 5.13 -3.55
CA SER A 25 11.10 5.35 -4.97
C SER A 25 12.37 5.05 -5.72
N SER A 26 12.30 4.19 -6.72
CA SER A 26 13.40 3.96 -7.66
C SER A 26 13.47 5.02 -8.77
N LEU A 27 12.58 6.02 -8.73
CA LEU A 27 12.48 7.05 -9.76
C LEU A 27 13.28 8.29 -9.37
N PRO A 28 14.05 8.89 -10.30
CA PRO A 28 14.74 10.15 -10.04
C PRO A 28 13.70 11.27 -9.85
N MET A 29 13.57 11.72 -8.61
CA MET A 29 12.61 12.75 -8.22
C MET A 29 13.27 13.82 -7.37
N VAL A 30 12.68 15.02 -7.41
CA VAL A 30 13.07 16.18 -6.61
C VAL A 30 11.84 16.78 -5.94
N ALA A 31 12.02 17.32 -4.74
CA ALA A 31 10.97 17.97 -3.98
C ALA A 31 11.45 19.30 -3.39
N PHE A 32 10.54 20.26 -3.38
CA PHE A 32 10.80 21.62 -2.94
C PHE A 32 9.86 21.98 -1.80
N TYR A 33 10.40 22.62 -0.76
CA TYR A 33 9.62 23.17 0.33
C TYR A 33 10.21 24.51 0.77
N CYS A 34 9.43 25.58 0.62
CA CYS A 34 9.91 26.96 0.85
C CYS A 34 10.46 27.13 2.28
N GLY A 35 11.65 27.74 2.40
CA GLY A 35 12.32 27.93 3.69
C GLY A 35 13.07 26.69 4.21
N TYR A 36 13.04 25.58 3.47
CA TYR A 36 13.79 24.36 3.76
C TYR A 36 14.66 24.00 2.56
N ARG A 37 15.71 23.22 2.80
CA ARG A 37 16.60 22.71 1.76
C ARG A 37 15.84 21.72 0.88
N ASN A 38 16.17 21.74 -0.41
CA ASN A 38 15.55 20.87 -1.39
C ASN A 38 15.93 19.41 -1.10
N GLN A 39 15.05 18.49 -1.48
CA GLN A 39 15.31 17.05 -1.35
C GLN A 39 15.27 16.36 -2.70
N PHE A 40 16.00 15.27 -2.83
CA PHE A 40 16.02 14.40 -4.01
C PHE A 40 16.10 12.93 -3.57
N VAL A 41 15.74 12.03 -4.48
CA VAL A 41 15.81 10.59 -4.25
C VAL A 41 17.21 10.09 -4.62
N ASN A 42 17.91 9.45 -3.69
CA ASN A 42 19.23 8.89 -3.96
C ASN A 42 19.14 7.53 -4.68
N ASP A 43 20.29 6.95 -5.03
CA ASP A 43 20.37 5.66 -5.73
C ASP A 43 19.77 4.49 -4.92
N ALA A 44 19.70 4.61 -3.58
CA ALA A 44 19.03 3.64 -2.71
C ALA A 44 17.49 3.80 -2.69
N GLY A 45 16.98 4.82 -3.36
CA GLY A 45 15.57 5.18 -3.43
C GLY A 45 15.06 5.95 -2.20
N LEU A 46 15.95 6.54 -1.42
CA LEU A 46 15.64 7.28 -0.19
C LEU A 46 15.71 8.79 -0.42
N TRP A 47 14.79 9.51 0.21
CA TRP A 47 14.80 10.98 0.23
C TRP A 47 16.02 11.49 0.98
N THR A 48 16.82 12.32 0.31
CA THR A 48 18.05 12.92 0.83
C THR A 48 17.99 14.43 0.65
N THR A 49 18.44 15.16 1.67
CA THR A 49 18.49 16.64 1.64
C THR A 49 19.74 17.13 0.92
N ASP A 50 19.60 18.11 0.04
CA ASP A 50 20.72 18.78 -0.65
C ASP A 50 21.64 19.49 0.37
N ASN A 51 22.94 19.37 0.14
CA ASN A 51 23.95 20.03 0.96
C ASN A 51 24.04 21.54 0.68
N SER A 52 23.41 22.03 -0.40
CA SER A 52 23.34 23.46 -0.69
C SER A 52 22.49 24.22 0.32
N SER A 53 23.02 25.33 0.84
CA SER A 53 22.30 26.25 1.73
C SER A 53 21.32 27.16 0.98
N TYR A 54 21.32 27.12 -0.35
CA TYR A 54 20.43 27.90 -1.18
C TYR A 54 19.18 27.07 -1.50
N SER A 55 18.04 27.38 -0.89
CA SER A 55 16.76 26.84 -1.37
C SER A 55 16.06 27.84 -2.27
N ARG A 56 15.94 27.48 -3.54
CA ARG A 56 14.93 28.08 -4.43
C ARG A 56 13.69 27.25 -4.23
N CYS A 57 12.63 27.85 -3.69
CA CYS A 57 11.30 27.36 -4.02
C CYS A 57 11.17 27.49 -5.53
N ALA A 58 11.38 26.40 -6.25
CA ALA A 58 11.42 26.42 -7.70
C ALA A 58 9.99 26.68 -8.20
N VAL A 59 9.75 27.89 -8.70
CA VAL A 59 8.45 28.30 -9.25
C VAL A 59 8.43 28.10 -10.77
N LEU A 60 9.60 28.23 -11.41
CA LEU A 60 9.77 28.13 -12.86
C LEU A 60 10.26 26.73 -13.26
N GLU A 61 9.73 26.23 -14.38
CA GLU A 61 10.08 24.92 -14.93
C GLU A 61 11.57 24.79 -15.25
N GLU A 62 12.20 25.87 -15.73
CA GLU A 62 13.64 25.91 -16.01
C GLU A 62 14.50 25.73 -14.75
N ASP A 63 14.06 26.23 -13.59
CA ASP A 63 14.81 26.12 -12.34
C ASP A 63 14.73 24.69 -11.79
N ILE A 64 13.57 24.04 -11.98
CA ILE A 64 13.37 22.63 -11.62
C ILE A 64 14.29 21.75 -12.48
N MET A 65 14.33 22.00 -13.79
CA MET A 65 15.19 21.26 -14.72
C MET A 65 16.68 21.43 -14.37
N LYS A 66 17.14 22.66 -14.14
CA LYS A 66 18.53 22.94 -13.71
C LYS A 66 18.87 22.22 -12.41
N TYR A 67 17.92 22.17 -11.47
CA TYR A 67 18.11 21.44 -10.21
C TYR A 67 18.19 19.93 -10.43
N CYS A 68 17.32 19.34 -11.27
CA CYS A 68 17.43 17.93 -11.64
C CYS A 68 18.79 17.58 -12.26
N GLN A 69 19.30 18.40 -13.18
CA GLN A 69 20.62 18.20 -13.81
C GLN A 69 21.77 18.28 -12.81
N LYS A 70 21.62 19.11 -11.77
CA LYS A 70 22.60 19.22 -10.68
C LYS A 70 22.67 17.93 -9.84
N VAL A 71 21.52 17.40 -9.43
CA VAL A 71 21.47 16.22 -8.52
C VAL A 71 21.58 14.88 -9.24
N TYR A 72 21.23 14.84 -10.54
CA TYR A 72 21.37 13.66 -11.41
C TYR A 72 22.27 13.96 -12.62
N PRO A 73 23.58 14.21 -12.43
CA PRO A 73 24.48 14.64 -13.51
C PRO A 73 24.69 13.57 -14.59
N TYR A 74 24.63 12.29 -14.22
CA TYR A 74 24.78 11.16 -15.16
C TYR A 74 23.47 10.73 -15.82
N GLY A 75 22.36 11.33 -15.41
CA GLY A 75 21.03 10.93 -15.87
C GLY A 75 20.63 11.53 -17.21
N HIS A 76 21.42 12.40 -17.86
CA HIS A 76 21.00 13.08 -19.12
C HIS A 76 19.59 13.71 -19.06
N VAL A 77 19.27 14.39 -17.94
CA VAL A 77 17.94 14.98 -17.72
C VAL A 77 17.63 16.10 -18.72
N THR A 78 16.50 15.97 -19.42
CA THR A 78 16.02 16.91 -20.45
C THR A 78 14.72 17.61 -20.11
N SER A 79 13.91 17.03 -19.23
CA SER A 79 12.68 17.66 -18.77
C SER A 79 12.35 17.24 -17.35
N ALA A 80 11.47 17.99 -16.69
CA ALA A 80 10.98 17.66 -15.37
C ALA A 80 9.46 17.84 -15.33
N VAL A 81 8.74 16.81 -14.89
CA VAL A 81 7.28 16.82 -14.86
C VAL A 81 6.78 16.69 -13.42
N LYS A 82 5.67 17.37 -13.11
CA LYS A 82 5.04 17.24 -11.80
C LYS A 82 4.51 15.81 -11.63
N TYR A 83 4.78 15.20 -10.49
CA TYR A 83 4.30 13.85 -10.19
C TYR A 83 2.79 13.86 -9.94
N GLN A 84 2.11 12.78 -10.31
CA GLN A 84 0.64 12.71 -10.22
C GLN A 84 0.14 12.58 -8.78
N GLN A 85 0.95 11.99 -7.89
CA GLN A 85 0.58 11.72 -6.51
C GLN A 85 1.30 12.64 -5.51
N VAL A 86 0.66 12.85 -4.36
CA VAL A 86 1.25 13.55 -3.22
C VAL A 86 1.99 12.54 -2.35
N VAL A 87 3.20 12.88 -1.90
CA VAL A 87 4.05 12.00 -1.09
C VAL A 87 4.33 12.66 0.26
N ALA A 88 4.34 11.87 1.32
CA ALA A 88 4.75 12.32 2.66
C ALA A 88 6.27 12.24 2.79
N ILE A 89 6.95 13.40 2.83
CA ILE A 89 8.41 13.50 2.92
C ILE A 89 8.78 14.09 4.29
N GLY A 90 9.70 13.43 5.00
CA GLY A 90 10.22 13.85 6.30
C GLY A 90 11.55 14.60 6.22
N ASP A 91 12.17 14.85 7.38
CA ASP A 91 13.56 15.29 7.51
C ASP A 91 13.93 16.60 6.79
N TRP A 92 12.98 17.53 6.66
CA TRP A 92 13.22 18.82 6.03
C TRP A 92 14.17 19.68 6.86
N ARG A 93 15.35 20.00 6.32
CA ARG A 93 16.31 20.88 7.00
C ARG A 93 16.04 22.35 6.68
N ASN A 94 15.82 23.17 7.71
CA ASN A 94 15.61 24.60 7.56
C ASN A 94 16.89 25.31 7.08
N ILE A 95 16.78 26.26 6.15
CA ILE A 95 17.95 26.94 5.57
C ILE A 95 18.65 27.91 6.53
N THR A 96 17.91 28.53 7.45
CA THR A 96 18.42 29.56 8.36
C THR A 96 18.90 28.97 9.68
N THR A 97 18.11 28.05 10.23
CA THR A 97 18.35 27.48 11.57
C THR A 97 19.07 26.14 11.54
N GLU A 98 19.22 25.53 10.36
CA GLU A 98 19.78 24.19 10.13
C GLU A 98 19.10 23.04 10.89
N LYS A 99 17.99 23.33 11.58
CA LYS A 99 17.18 22.36 12.31
C LYS A 99 16.37 21.51 11.33
N VAL A 100 16.25 20.24 11.65
CA VAL A 100 15.41 19.29 10.93
C VAL A 100 13.98 19.39 11.45
N LEU A 101 13.01 19.47 10.53
CA LEU A 101 11.60 19.43 10.85
C LEU A 101 11.19 17.98 11.19
N PRO A 102 10.71 17.69 12.41
CA PRO A 102 10.33 16.34 12.80
C PRO A 102 9.04 15.85 12.11
N ALA A 103 8.18 16.77 11.68
CA ALA A 103 6.93 16.43 11.01
C ALA A 103 7.13 16.20 9.51
N LYS A 104 6.54 15.11 9.00
CA LYS A 104 6.44 14.87 7.55
C LYS A 104 5.49 15.87 6.89
N ARG A 105 5.81 16.27 5.67
CA ARG A 105 4.98 17.17 4.85
C ARG A 105 4.51 16.46 3.59
N LEU A 106 3.24 16.66 3.26
CA LEU A 106 2.61 16.18 2.03
C LEU A 106 2.97 17.14 0.90
N ILE A 107 3.80 16.69 -0.03
CA ILE A 107 4.32 17.49 -1.14
C ILE A 107 4.15 16.69 -2.43
N THR A 108 3.83 17.38 -3.52
CA THR A 108 3.89 16.78 -4.86
C THR A 108 5.29 16.95 -5.42
N PRO A 109 6.08 15.87 -5.57
CA PRO A 109 7.42 15.98 -6.13
C PRO A 109 7.39 16.17 -7.66
N TYR A 110 8.56 16.44 -8.23
CA TYR A 110 8.79 16.48 -9.68
C TYR A 110 9.66 15.29 -10.07
N ARG A 111 9.27 14.58 -11.12
CA ARG A 111 10.06 13.50 -11.73
C ARG A 111 10.99 14.09 -12.78
N CYS A 112 12.28 13.82 -12.63
CA CYS A 112 13.29 14.20 -13.62
C CYS A 112 13.28 13.16 -14.74
N LEU A 113 13.17 13.61 -15.98
CA LEU A 113 13.09 12.77 -17.17
C LEU A 113 14.34 12.97 -18.03
N SER A 114 14.84 11.87 -18.56
CA SER A 114 15.98 11.83 -19.46
C SER A 114 15.49 11.62 -20.88
N ASN A 115 16.06 12.30 -21.87
CA ASN A 115 15.77 12.03 -23.30
C ASN A 115 16.70 10.95 -23.86
N ASP A 116 17.11 9.97 -23.06
CA ASP A 116 17.24 8.66 -23.68
C ASP A 116 15.81 8.21 -23.94
N HIS A 117 15.48 7.97 -25.21
CA HIS A 117 14.15 7.63 -25.70
C HIS A 117 13.59 6.37 -25.02
N ASP A 118 13.15 6.51 -23.77
CA ASP A 118 12.13 5.69 -23.14
C ASP A 118 10.84 6.51 -23.20
N GLY A 119 10.44 6.92 -24.41
CA GLY A 119 9.02 6.78 -24.69
C GLY A 119 8.79 5.30 -24.62
N GLU A 120 8.45 4.79 -23.41
CA GLU A 120 8.20 3.40 -23.05
C GLU A 120 8.07 2.61 -24.33
N GLU A 121 9.17 1.97 -24.77
CA GLU A 121 9.20 1.33 -26.08
C GLU A 121 8.10 0.29 -25.96
N VAL A 122 6.93 0.62 -26.52
CA VAL A 122 5.77 -0.25 -26.51
C VAL A 122 6.36 -1.56 -26.98
N LEU A 123 6.37 -2.57 -26.13
CA LEU A 123 6.93 -3.88 -26.44
C LEU A 123 6.05 -4.46 -27.55
N VAL A 124 6.30 -3.99 -28.77
CA VAL A 124 5.59 -4.38 -29.98
C VAL A 124 6.19 -5.73 -30.33
N PRO A 125 5.38 -6.81 -30.36
CA PRO A 125 5.89 -8.11 -30.70
C PRO A 125 6.61 -8.08 -32.05
N LYS A 126 7.62 -8.95 -32.22
CA LYS A 126 8.43 -9.02 -33.44
C LYS A 126 7.53 -9.14 -34.67
N GLY A 127 7.69 -8.21 -35.62
CA GLY A 127 6.92 -8.17 -36.86
C GLY A 127 5.65 -7.32 -36.82
N CYS A 128 5.23 -6.84 -35.65
CA CYS A 128 4.09 -5.93 -35.51
C CYS A 128 4.52 -4.46 -35.67
N LYS A 129 3.55 -3.58 -35.96
CA LYS A 129 3.77 -2.14 -36.13
C LYS A 129 2.84 -1.34 -35.22
N ALA A 130 3.40 -0.37 -34.51
CA ALA A 130 2.64 0.60 -33.73
C ALA A 130 2.22 1.81 -34.57
N PHE A 131 1.02 2.30 -34.30
CA PHE A 131 0.42 3.48 -34.92
C PHE A 131 -0.10 4.40 -33.83
N VAL A 132 0.18 5.70 -33.97
CA VAL A 132 -0.30 6.74 -33.03
C VAL A 132 -1.19 7.70 -33.80
N VAL A 133 -2.40 7.93 -33.30
CA VAL A 133 -3.38 8.85 -33.87
C VAL A 133 -3.74 9.91 -32.82
N SER A 134 -3.61 11.18 -33.18
CA SER A 134 -4.06 12.31 -32.35
C SER A 134 -4.94 13.23 -33.18
N LYS A 135 -6.07 13.67 -32.61
CA LYS A 135 -7.01 14.62 -33.21
C LYS A 135 -7.33 15.74 -32.23
N GLU A 136 -7.79 16.87 -32.73
CA GLU A 136 -8.24 17.98 -31.87
C GLU A 136 -9.59 17.69 -31.20
N ILE A 137 -10.30 16.67 -31.68
CA ILE A 137 -11.66 16.30 -31.25
C ILE A 137 -11.61 15.21 -30.18
N CYS A 138 -12.42 15.37 -29.14
CA CYS A 138 -12.63 14.38 -28.08
C CYS A 138 -13.57 13.26 -28.50
N ARG A 139 -13.16 12.01 -28.23
CA ARG A 139 -13.96 10.79 -28.43
C ARG A 139 -13.74 9.82 -27.27
N ASP A 140 -14.67 8.90 -27.07
CA ASP A 140 -14.59 7.87 -26.05
C ASP A 140 -13.63 6.74 -26.46
N ASP A 141 -13.30 5.86 -25.51
CA ASP A 141 -12.40 4.74 -25.74
C ASP A 141 -12.92 3.76 -26.82
N ALA A 142 -14.25 3.52 -26.83
CA ALA A 142 -14.90 2.63 -27.80
C ALA A 142 -14.72 3.12 -29.25
N HIS A 143 -14.85 4.42 -29.51
CA HIS A 143 -14.61 4.99 -30.83
C HIS A 143 -13.15 4.80 -31.27
N TRP A 144 -12.20 5.01 -30.38
CA TRP A 144 -10.77 4.84 -30.68
C TRP A 144 -10.40 3.38 -30.93
N LEU A 145 -10.95 2.45 -30.15
CA LEU A 145 -10.78 1.02 -30.34
C LEU A 145 -11.34 0.56 -31.70
N GLN A 146 -12.55 0.97 -32.05
CA GLN A 146 -13.16 0.63 -33.35
C GLN A 146 -12.33 1.17 -34.51
N ASN A 147 -11.83 2.40 -34.40
CA ASN A 147 -10.97 3.01 -35.40
C ASN A 147 -9.62 2.26 -35.52
N ALA A 148 -9.02 1.83 -34.42
CA ALA A 148 -7.80 1.03 -34.41
C ALA A 148 -8.00 -0.32 -35.10
N GLN A 149 -9.08 -1.04 -34.79
CA GLN A 149 -9.42 -2.31 -35.45
C GLN A 149 -9.62 -2.14 -36.97
N ALA A 150 -10.39 -1.12 -37.37
CA ALA A 150 -10.61 -0.81 -38.78
C ALA A 150 -9.31 -0.45 -39.50
N ASN A 151 -8.38 0.25 -38.82
CA ASN A 151 -7.09 0.59 -39.40
C ASN A 151 -6.21 -0.65 -39.62
N CYS A 152 -6.15 -1.56 -38.64
CA CYS A 152 -5.42 -2.82 -38.81
C CYS A 152 -5.99 -3.68 -39.95
N GLN A 153 -7.32 -3.71 -40.10
CA GLN A 153 -7.96 -4.42 -41.21
C GLN A 153 -7.60 -3.83 -42.59
N LYS A 154 -7.49 -2.51 -42.71
CA LYS A 154 -7.10 -1.83 -43.97
C LYS A 154 -5.70 -2.19 -44.44
N ILE A 155 -4.78 -2.45 -43.52
CA ILE A 155 -3.40 -2.88 -43.83
C ILE A 155 -3.26 -4.40 -43.90
N HIS A 156 -4.38 -5.13 -43.98
CA HIS A 156 -4.44 -6.60 -43.95
C HIS A 156 -3.77 -7.23 -42.70
N GLY A 157 -3.65 -6.47 -41.61
CA GLY A 157 -3.11 -6.93 -40.33
C GLY A 157 -4.20 -7.44 -39.37
N ALA A 158 -3.77 -8.07 -38.29
CA ALA A 158 -4.56 -8.39 -37.11
C ALA A 158 -4.37 -7.28 -36.06
N PHE A 159 -5.45 -6.88 -35.41
CA PHE A 159 -5.40 -5.99 -34.26
C PHE A 159 -4.75 -6.71 -33.07
N TYR A 160 -3.80 -6.07 -32.39
CA TYR A 160 -3.09 -6.64 -31.25
C TYR A 160 -3.44 -5.93 -29.93
N SER A 161 -3.21 -4.61 -29.86
CA SER A 161 -3.45 -3.82 -28.65
C SER A 161 -3.81 -2.37 -28.98
N HIS A 162 -4.40 -1.68 -28.00
CA HIS A 162 -4.84 -0.28 -28.08
C HIS A 162 -4.66 0.41 -26.73
N GLN A 163 -4.33 1.70 -26.75
CA GLN A 163 -4.26 2.56 -25.58
C GLN A 163 -4.69 3.99 -25.94
N THR A 164 -5.64 4.55 -25.20
CA THR A 164 -6.07 5.94 -25.37
C THR A 164 -5.07 6.93 -24.78
N THR A 165 -4.91 8.08 -25.43
CA THR A 165 -3.97 9.14 -25.03
C THR A 165 -4.63 10.51 -24.98
N ASN A 166 -4.05 11.42 -24.20
CA ASN A 166 -4.50 12.81 -24.06
C ASN A 166 -5.97 12.93 -23.56
N PRO A 167 -6.22 12.69 -22.26
CA PRO A 167 -7.56 12.81 -21.69
C PRO A 167 -8.06 14.25 -21.80
N CYS A 168 -9.35 14.43 -22.10
CA CYS A 168 -9.91 15.78 -22.28
C CYS A 168 -11.11 16.12 -21.41
N SER A 169 -11.99 15.17 -21.04
CA SER A 169 -12.99 15.24 -19.96
C SER A 169 -13.96 14.05 -20.06
N ASN A 170 -14.55 13.61 -18.94
CA ASN A 170 -15.63 12.60 -18.89
C ASN A 170 -15.28 11.25 -19.54
N GLY A 171 -14.07 10.74 -19.31
CA GLY A 171 -13.63 9.48 -19.92
C GLY A 171 -13.37 9.55 -21.43
N ASN A 172 -13.26 10.75 -22.00
CA ASN A 172 -12.90 10.96 -23.40
C ASN A 172 -11.43 11.33 -23.58
N PHE A 173 -10.94 11.05 -24.79
CA PHE A 173 -9.55 11.13 -25.20
C PHE A 173 -9.42 11.82 -26.57
N LYS A 174 -8.32 12.54 -26.77
CA LYS A 174 -7.98 13.22 -28.02
C LYS A 174 -7.14 12.37 -28.96
N GLY A 175 -6.61 11.25 -28.49
CA GLY A 175 -5.83 10.34 -29.32
C GLY A 175 -5.87 8.91 -28.81
N ALA A 176 -5.25 8.04 -29.58
CA ALA A 176 -5.00 6.65 -29.21
C ALA A 176 -3.79 6.10 -29.98
N SER A 177 -3.04 5.21 -29.33
CA SER A 177 -2.05 4.33 -29.95
C SER A 177 -2.64 2.93 -30.13
N HIS A 178 -2.21 2.23 -31.16
CA HIS A 178 -2.59 0.84 -31.42
C HIS A 178 -1.50 0.07 -32.16
N VAL A 179 -1.51 -1.26 -32.02
CA VAL A 179 -0.54 -2.16 -32.65
C VAL A 179 -1.26 -3.10 -33.60
N CYS A 180 -0.73 -3.23 -34.81
CA CYS A 180 -1.19 -4.19 -35.81
C CYS A 180 -0.08 -5.19 -36.13
N CYS A 181 -0.42 -6.47 -36.18
CA CYS A 181 0.48 -7.57 -36.52
C CYS A 181 0.15 -8.16 -37.90
N PRO A 182 1.12 -8.67 -38.66
CA PRO A 182 0.85 -9.41 -39.89
C PRO A 182 0.09 -10.71 -39.57
N LYS A 183 -0.90 -11.06 -40.40
CA LYS A 183 -1.72 -12.27 -40.21
C LYS A 183 -0.94 -13.57 -40.39
N ASP A 184 0.22 -13.52 -41.03
CA ASP A 184 1.08 -14.68 -41.29
C ASP A 184 2.15 -14.95 -40.22
N ALA A 185 2.05 -14.30 -39.05
CA ALA A 185 2.89 -14.64 -37.91
C ALA A 185 2.48 -16.02 -37.36
N LYS A 186 3.05 -17.08 -37.94
CA LYS A 186 3.16 -18.40 -37.30
C LYS A 186 3.73 -18.19 -35.89
N GLY A 187 2.87 -18.22 -34.87
CA GLY A 187 3.29 -18.09 -33.47
C GLY A 187 2.32 -17.41 -32.50
N LEU A 188 1.10 -17.04 -32.88
CA LEU A 188 0.06 -16.63 -31.91
C LEU A 188 -1.23 -17.42 -32.12
N ARG A 189 -1.15 -18.71 -31.83
CA ARG A 189 -2.30 -19.55 -31.50
C ARG A 189 -1.91 -20.37 -30.28
N ASP A 190 -2.39 -19.90 -29.14
CA ASP A 190 -2.78 -20.59 -27.90
C ASP A 190 -3.30 -19.42 -27.05
N GLU A 191 -4.59 -19.11 -26.94
CA GLU A 191 -5.68 -19.98 -26.51
C GLU A 191 -7.03 -19.48 -27.07
N LYS A 192 -7.72 -20.38 -27.77
CA LYS A 192 -9.17 -20.53 -27.98
C LYS A 192 -10.03 -19.28 -28.29
N SER A 193 -10.04 -18.90 -29.56
CA SER A 193 -11.22 -18.32 -30.23
C SER A 193 -11.97 -19.44 -30.96
N ASP A 194 -13.10 -19.89 -30.42
CA ASP A 194 -14.03 -20.73 -31.18
C ASP A 194 -14.79 -19.82 -32.17
N GLU A 195 -14.60 -20.14 -33.44
CA GLU A 195 -15.14 -19.47 -34.61
C GLU A 195 -16.55 -19.98 -34.92
N SER A 196 -17.50 -19.08 -35.18
CA SER A 196 -18.55 -19.34 -36.17
C SER A 196 -19.24 -18.04 -36.59
N SER A 197 -18.94 -17.62 -37.80
CA SER A 197 -19.70 -16.64 -38.56
C SER A 197 -21.13 -17.12 -38.84
N THR A 198 -22.16 -16.32 -38.55
CA THR A 198 -23.40 -16.20 -39.36
C THR A 198 -24.16 -14.91 -38.98
N THR A 199 -24.46 -14.13 -40.03
CA THR A 199 -25.45 -13.04 -40.30
C THR A 199 -26.55 -12.69 -39.25
N PRO A 200 -27.07 -11.43 -39.20
CA PRO A 200 -27.57 -10.81 -37.95
C PRO A 200 -29.12 -10.74 -37.71
N ARG A 201 -29.46 -10.70 -36.40
CA ARG A 201 -30.65 -10.20 -35.62
C ARG A 201 -31.45 -11.29 -34.86
N PRO A 202 -32.15 -10.97 -33.74
CA PRO A 202 -32.04 -9.85 -32.79
C PRO A 202 -31.78 -10.29 -31.33
N ILE A 203 -31.67 -9.29 -30.46
CA ILE A 203 -31.39 -9.26 -29.02
C ILE A 203 -32.10 -10.37 -28.20
N SER A 204 -31.32 -11.11 -27.42
CA SER A 204 -31.71 -11.60 -26.09
C SER A 204 -30.51 -11.46 -25.14
N GLN A 205 -30.63 -10.51 -24.21
CA GLN A 205 -29.89 -10.52 -22.95
C GLN A 205 -30.33 -11.78 -22.21
N ASP A 206 -29.39 -12.53 -21.61
CA ASP A 206 -29.57 -13.50 -20.50
C ASP A 206 -28.45 -14.56 -20.54
N THR A 207 -27.17 -14.18 -20.38
CA THR A 207 -26.11 -15.19 -20.13
C THR A 207 -24.93 -14.68 -19.28
N GLU A 208 -24.70 -13.37 -19.19
CA GLU A 208 -23.56 -12.83 -18.40
C GLU A 208 -23.82 -12.76 -16.87
N ALA A 209 -25.06 -12.88 -16.40
CA ALA A 209 -25.37 -12.78 -14.96
C ALA A 209 -24.92 -14.01 -14.14
N ASN A 210 -24.73 -15.17 -14.78
CA ASN A 210 -24.44 -16.42 -14.06
C ASN A 210 -22.94 -16.65 -13.79
N ALA A 211 -22.03 -15.93 -14.46
CA ALA A 211 -20.60 -16.05 -14.23
C ALA A 211 -20.11 -15.17 -13.06
N ALA A 212 -20.69 -13.97 -12.90
CA ALA A 212 -20.33 -13.06 -11.82
C ALA A 212 -20.87 -13.51 -10.45
N SER A 213 -22.01 -14.21 -10.42
CA SER A 213 -22.59 -14.78 -9.20
C SER A 213 -21.64 -15.76 -8.51
N ASN A 214 -21.00 -16.64 -9.28
CA ASN A 214 -20.14 -17.71 -8.73
C ASN A 214 -18.90 -17.17 -8.01
N VAL A 215 -18.33 -16.05 -8.47
CA VAL A 215 -17.15 -15.44 -7.83
C VAL A 215 -17.52 -14.77 -6.51
N VAL A 216 -18.67 -14.10 -6.43
CA VAL A 216 -19.15 -13.45 -5.19
C VAL A 216 -19.49 -14.49 -4.13
N TRP A 217 -20.14 -15.61 -4.51
CA TRP A 217 -20.47 -16.69 -3.58
C TRP A 217 -19.23 -17.42 -3.05
N ASP A 218 -18.15 -17.53 -3.83
CA ASP A 218 -16.91 -18.15 -3.37
C ASP A 218 -16.20 -17.29 -2.30
N PHE A 219 -16.19 -15.95 -2.50
CA PHE A 219 -15.68 -15.01 -1.51
C PHE A 219 -16.51 -14.99 -0.21
N VAL A 220 -17.84 -15.06 -0.30
CA VAL A 220 -18.73 -15.10 0.87
C VAL A 220 -18.56 -16.42 1.64
N SER A 221 -18.38 -17.54 0.94
CA SER A 221 -18.14 -18.86 1.53
C SER A 221 -16.83 -18.91 2.30
N GLU A 222 -15.73 -18.46 1.70
CA GLU A 222 -14.43 -18.42 2.38
C GLU A 222 -14.44 -17.48 3.59
N TYR A 223 -15.04 -16.29 3.45
CA TYR A 223 -15.17 -15.33 4.56
C TYR A 223 -15.97 -15.90 5.75
N TRP A 224 -17.04 -16.65 5.49
CA TRP A 224 -17.85 -17.26 6.54
C TRP A 224 -17.09 -18.37 7.29
N LYS A 225 -16.25 -19.15 6.59
CA LYS A 225 -15.34 -20.12 7.22
C LYS A 225 -14.35 -19.45 8.17
N PHE A 226 -13.75 -18.31 7.76
CA PHE A 226 -12.87 -17.52 8.62
C PHE A 226 -13.60 -16.99 9.87
N MET A 227 -14.82 -16.47 9.70
CA MET A 227 -15.62 -15.96 10.82
C MET A 227 -15.95 -17.05 11.85
N VAL A 228 -16.35 -18.24 11.40
CA VAL A 228 -16.61 -19.40 12.28
C VAL A 228 -15.34 -19.83 13.01
N LEU A 229 -14.19 -19.85 12.33
CA LEU A 229 -12.90 -20.20 12.93
C LEU A 229 -12.48 -19.19 14.01
N VAL A 230 -12.64 -17.89 13.75
CA VAL A 230 -12.34 -16.83 14.74
C VAL A 230 -13.27 -16.95 15.95
N LEU A 231 -14.56 -17.18 15.75
CA LEU A 231 -15.51 -17.37 16.84
C LEU A 231 -15.17 -18.59 17.70
N ALA A 232 -14.78 -19.71 17.09
CA ALA A 232 -14.34 -20.91 17.81
C ALA A 232 -13.09 -20.65 18.66
N ILE A 233 -12.12 -19.87 18.13
CA ILE A 233 -10.93 -19.47 18.88
C ILE A 233 -11.30 -18.59 20.08
N VAL A 234 -12.15 -17.58 19.88
CA VAL A 234 -12.59 -16.67 20.96
C VAL A 234 -13.36 -17.43 22.04
N LEU A 235 -14.25 -18.35 21.65
CA LEU A 235 -14.97 -19.21 22.59
C LEU A 235 -14.02 -20.15 23.33
N GLY A 236 -13.03 -20.74 22.65
CA GLY A 236 -12.01 -21.58 23.27
C GLY A 236 -11.18 -20.82 24.31
N ILE A 237 -10.77 -19.58 24.00
CA ILE A 237 -10.06 -18.71 24.94
C ILE A 237 -10.95 -18.34 26.13
N ALA A 238 -12.23 -18.00 25.89
CA ALA A 238 -13.16 -17.65 26.97
C ALA A 238 -13.45 -18.83 27.91
N ILE A 239 -13.67 -20.03 27.35
CA ILE A 239 -13.86 -21.27 28.11
C ILE A 239 -12.58 -21.62 28.88
N GLY A 240 -11.40 -21.50 28.25
CA GLY A 240 -10.12 -21.71 28.92
C GLY A 240 -9.87 -20.72 30.07
N TYR A 241 -10.25 -19.45 29.89
CA TYR A 241 -10.18 -18.43 30.93
C TYR A 241 -11.14 -18.72 32.10
N LEU A 242 -12.34 -19.22 31.80
CA LEU A 242 -13.31 -19.66 32.81
C LEU A 242 -12.81 -20.90 33.57
N ALA A 243 -12.21 -21.88 32.88
CA ALA A 243 -11.61 -23.06 33.52
C ALA A 243 -10.45 -22.67 34.45
N LEU A 244 -9.55 -21.79 34.01
CA LEU A 244 -8.47 -21.23 34.84
C LEU A 244 -8.99 -20.44 36.05
N ARG A 245 -10.16 -19.82 35.94
CA ARG A 245 -10.84 -19.14 37.06
C ARG A 245 -11.53 -20.11 38.01
N CYS A 246 -12.03 -21.25 37.54
CA CYS A 246 -12.62 -22.28 38.39
C CYS A 246 -11.55 -23.02 39.22
N GLU A 247 -10.40 -23.33 38.64
CA GLU A 247 -9.32 -24.04 39.36
C GLU A 247 -8.68 -23.19 40.48
N ARG A 248 -8.75 -21.85 40.38
CA ARG A 248 -8.37 -20.95 41.47
C ARG A 248 -9.39 -20.91 42.62
N ARG A 249 -10.63 -21.36 42.40
CA ARG A 249 -11.68 -21.38 43.45
C ARG A 249 -11.57 -22.60 44.36
N ASP A 250 -11.12 -23.74 43.84
CA ASP A 250 -11.00 -24.97 44.63
C ASP A 250 -9.75 -24.99 45.53
N GLY A 251 -8.71 -24.22 45.20
CA GLY A 251 -7.52 -24.05 46.05
C GLY A 251 -7.76 -23.23 47.33
N PHE A 252 -8.80 -22.39 47.38
CA PHE A 252 -9.10 -21.59 48.58
C PHE A 252 -9.89 -22.38 49.64
N GLU A 253 -10.61 -23.42 49.22
CA GLU A 253 -11.41 -24.27 50.13
C GLU A 253 -10.58 -25.33 50.86
N GLN A 254 -9.39 -25.69 50.34
CA GLN A 254 -8.43 -26.51 51.10
C GLN A 254 -7.61 -25.70 52.12
N VAL A 255 -7.20 -24.46 51.81
CA VAL A 255 -6.47 -23.61 52.77
C VAL A 255 -7.35 -23.20 53.97
N SER A 256 -8.67 -23.07 53.77
CA SER A 256 -9.61 -22.73 54.84
C SER A 256 -9.86 -23.87 55.85
N LYS A 257 -9.47 -25.11 55.53
CA LYS A 257 -9.62 -26.27 56.44
C LYS A 257 -8.37 -26.59 57.26
N GLU A 258 -7.18 -26.16 56.83
CA GLU A 258 -5.94 -26.41 57.58
C GLU A 258 -5.56 -25.28 58.54
N GLN A 259 -6.12 -24.07 58.40
CA GLN A 259 -5.81 -22.95 59.29
C GLN A 259 -6.82 -22.83 60.44
N GLY A 260 -7.00 -23.96 61.13
CA GLY A 260 -7.78 -24.11 62.34
C GLY A 260 -6.94 -24.64 63.49
N ASP A 261 -5.65 -24.29 63.61
CA ASP A 261 -4.91 -24.42 64.86
C ASP A 261 -3.63 -23.58 64.85
N SER A 262 -3.25 -23.12 66.05
CA SER A 262 -2.00 -22.44 66.39
C SER A 262 -1.84 -20.97 65.97
N LYS A 263 -2.18 -20.10 66.93
CA LYS A 263 -1.45 -18.87 67.24
C LYS A 263 0.07 -19.12 67.16
N GLU A 264 0.81 -18.23 66.50
CA GLU A 264 1.99 -17.57 67.10
C GLU A 264 2.56 -16.50 66.16
N ASP A 265 3.04 -15.44 66.82
CA ASP A 265 3.49 -14.17 66.28
C ASP A 265 4.69 -14.30 65.34
N LEU A 266 4.58 -13.74 64.13
CA LEU A 266 5.75 -13.36 63.34
C LEU A 266 5.60 -11.92 62.85
N VAL A 267 6.24 -11.05 63.62
CA VAL A 267 6.60 -9.68 63.28
C VAL A 267 7.41 -9.70 61.98
N PHE A 268 6.93 -9.02 60.93
CA PHE A 268 7.74 -8.71 59.76
C PHE A 268 7.78 -7.19 59.53
N GLU A 269 9.02 -6.72 59.57
CA GLU A 269 9.50 -5.35 59.45
C GLU A 269 9.21 -4.79 58.04
N TYR A 270 8.38 -3.73 57.96
CA TYR A 270 8.15 -3.01 56.70
C TYR A 270 9.16 -1.87 56.57
N ARG A 271 10.09 -2.02 55.60
CA ARG A 271 10.95 -0.93 55.14
C ARG A 271 10.17 -0.08 54.14
N ASN A 272 9.83 1.13 54.56
CA ASN A 272 9.09 2.13 53.78
C ASN A 272 9.90 2.63 52.57
N THR A 273 9.30 2.59 51.37
CA THR A 273 9.52 3.61 50.34
C THR A 273 8.27 4.46 50.26
N ALA A 274 8.43 5.71 50.70
CA ALA A 274 7.38 6.72 50.80
C ALA A 274 6.76 7.07 49.44
N TYR A 275 5.43 7.06 49.39
CA TYR A 275 4.69 8.01 48.56
C TYR A 275 3.51 8.54 49.38
N SER A 276 3.51 9.86 49.52
CA SER A 276 2.56 10.67 50.29
C SER A 276 1.22 10.76 49.57
N SER A 277 0.12 10.44 50.25
CA SER A 277 -1.13 11.21 50.15
C SER A 277 -2.06 10.86 51.31
N SER A 278 -2.49 11.92 51.99
CA SER A 278 -3.31 12.01 53.18
C SER A 278 -4.76 11.53 53.01
N GLU A 279 -5.24 10.86 54.06
CA GLU A 279 -6.56 11.03 54.70
C GLU A 279 -7.85 10.83 53.88
N ASP A 280 -8.45 9.65 54.10
CA ASP A 280 -9.59 9.47 55.01
C ASP A 280 -10.91 8.90 54.40
N LYS A 281 -11.53 8.04 55.22
CA LYS A 281 -12.89 7.50 55.21
C LYS A 281 -13.18 6.21 54.43
N GLN A 282 -13.17 5.14 55.23
CA GLN A 282 -14.01 3.95 55.06
C GLN A 282 -15.48 4.31 54.79
N MET A 283 -16.07 3.69 53.78
CA MET A 283 -17.49 3.32 53.78
C MET A 283 -17.66 2.04 52.96
N LYS A 284 -18.06 0.96 53.62
CA LYS A 284 -18.49 -0.31 53.00
C LYS A 284 -19.69 -0.08 52.07
N PRO A 285 -19.89 -0.96 51.08
CA PRO A 285 -21.21 -1.52 50.91
C PRO A 285 -21.20 -3.05 51.03
N THR A 286 -22.12 -3.51 51.88
CA THR A 286 -22.58 -4.88 52.05
C THR A 286 -23.20 -5.41 50.75
N CYS A 287 -22.77 -6.56 50.27
CA CYS A 287 -23.60 -7.43 49.45
C CYS A 287 -24.28 -8.45 50.38
N ALA A 288 -25.61 -8.38 50.47
CA ALA A 288 -26.43 -9.47 51.00
C ALA A 288 -26.98 -10.31 49.84
N SER A 289 -26.60 -11.59 49.86
CA SER A 289 -27.35 -12.82 49.54
C SER A 289 -28.64 -12.69 48.71
N GLN A 290 -28.62 -13.18 47.46
CA GLN A 290 -29.24 -14.44 46.99
C GLN A 290 -30.75 -14.62 47.25
N VAL A 291 -31.53 -14.69 46.17
CA VAL A 291 -32.16 -15.93 45.66
C VAL A 291 -32.02 -15.94 44.14
#